data_AF-A0A4V2DZV6-F1
#
_entry.id   AF-A0A4V2DZV6-F1
#
_cell.length_a   1.000
_cell.length_b   1.000
_cell.length_c   1.000
_cell.angle_alpha   90.00
_cell.angle_beta   90.00
_cell.angle_gamma   90.00
#
_symmetry.space_group_name_H-M   'P 1'
#
loop_
_entity.id
_entity.type
_entity.pdbx_description
1 polymer ?
#
loop_
_entity_poly.entity_id
_entity_poly.type
_entity_poly.pdbx_seq_one_letter_code
_entity_poly.pdbx_strand_id
1 'polypeptide(L)' 'MHRNILWQGKVAEEDPSDLTLPSVKAFNKIISTHKKIEKCLLPIGDGMLLIRKKS' A
#
# COMPACT_ATOMS: atom_id res chain seq x y z
N MET A 1 -1.05 5.62 16.55
CA MET A 1 0.12 4.77 16.21
C MET A 1 -0.39 3.59 15.41
N HIS A 2 0.42 3.00 14.52
CA HIS A 2 0.13 1.88 13.60
C HIS A 2 -0.37 2.30 12.21
N ARG A 3 0.41 2.05 11.16
CA ARG A 3 0.00 2.11 9.74
C ARG A 3 0.89 1.17 8.91
N ASN A 4 0.29 0.09 8.40
CA ASN A 4 0.95 -0.91 7.56
C ASN A 4 0.52 -0.86 6.11
N ILE A 5 1.20 -1.64 5.27
CA ILE A 5 1.05 -1.81 3.81
C ILE A 5 -0.39 -2.14 3.37
N LEU A 6 -1.21 -2.67 4.28
CA LEU A 6 -2.64 -2.94 4.08
C LEU A 6 -3.54 -1.95 4.84
N TRP A 7 -3.02 -0.78 5.22
CA TRP A 7 -3.68 0.21 6.08
C TRP A 7 -4.30 -0.43 7.33
N GLN A 8 -3.49 -1.13 8.13
CA GLN A 8 -3.94 -1.91 9.31
C GLN A 8 -4.94 -3.04 9.00
N GLY A 9 -5.04 -3.51 7.74
CA GLY A 9 -6.05 -4.49 7.36
C GLY A 9 -7.35 -3.87 6.83
N LYS A 10 -7.53 -2.54 6.94
CA LYS A 10 -8.69 -1.83 6.39
C LYS A 10 -8.84 -1.98 4.88
N VAL A 11 -7.77 -2.28 4.14
CA VAL A 11 -7.88 -2.55 2.70
C VAL A 11 -8.61 -3.86 2.42
N ALA A 12 -8.53 -4.82 3.34
CA ALA A 12 -9.23 -6.10 3.27
C ALA A 12 -10.67 -6.01 3.79
N GLU A 13 -10.96 -5.03 4.65
CA GLU A 13 -12.31 -4.74 5.14
C GLU A 13 -13.07 -3.88 4.11
N GLU A 14 -14.32 -4.22 3.83
CA GLU A 14 -15.19 -3.39 3.01
C GLU A 14 -16.01 -2.47 3.90
N ASP A 15 -15.49 -1.26 4.13
CA ASP A 15 -16.24 -0.16 4.73
C ASP A 15 -16.78 0.75 3.61
N PRO A 16 -18.08 0.70 3.29
CA PRO A 16 -18.67 1.53 2.24
C PRO A 16 -18.69 3.03 2.58
N SER A 17 -18.41 3.42 3.84
CA SER A 17 -18.29 4.81 4.27
C SER A 17 -16.86 5.35 4.19
N ASP A 18 -15.86 4.48 4.00
CA ASP A 18 -14.46 4.89 3.88
C ASP A 18 -14.16 5.39 2.46
N LEU A 19 -14.31 6.70 2.28
CA LEU A 19 -14.00 7.40 1.03
C LEU A 19 -12.51 7.31 0.62
N THR A 20 -11.61 6.89 1.51
CA THR A 20 -10.18 6.74 1.23
C THR A 20 -9.80 5.37 0.69
N LEU A 21 -10.61 4.35 1.02
CA LEU A 21 -10.42 2.96 0.62
C LEU A 21 -10.29 2.76 -0.90
N PRO A 22 -11.12 3.39 -1.77
CA PRO A 22 -10.98 3.25 -3.22
C PRO A 22 -9.64 3.76 -3.75
N SER A 23 -9.17 4.91 -3.26
CA SER A 23 -7.90 5.51 -3.70
C SER A 23 -6.69 4.66 -3.26
N VAL A 24 -6.72 4.12 -2.04
CA VAL A 24 -5.69 3.21 -1.55
C VAL A 24 -5.65 1.91 -2.35
N LYS A 25 -6.81 1.30 -2.63
CA LYS A 25 -6.92 0.09 -3.48
C LYS A 25 -6.38 0.36 -4.89
N ALA A 26 -6.72 1.50 -5.49
CA ALA A 26 -6.23 1.91 -6.80
C ALA A 26 -4.70 2.08 -6.80
N PHE A 27 -4.14 2.76 -5.80
CA PHE A 27 -2.70 2.92 -5.63
C PHE A 27 -2.00 1.56 -5.50
N ASN A 28 -2.48 0.68 -4.62
CA ASN A 28 -1.92 -0.65 -4.42
C ASN A 28 -1.95 -1.49 -5.72
N LYS A 29 -2.99 -1.35 -6.54
CA LYS A 29 -3.08 -2.01 -7.86
C LYS A 29 -2.05 -1.48 -8.86
N ILE A 30 -1.81 -0.17 -8.87
CA ILE A 30 -0.75 0.44 -9.69
C ILE A 30 0.60 -0.10 -9.24
N ILE A 31 0.90 -0.04 -7.95
CA ILE A 31 2.17 -0.52 -7.42
C ILE A 31 2.35 -2.01 -7.69
N SER A 32 1.33 -2.86 -7.52
CA SER A 32 1.47 -4.31 -7.75
C SER A 32 1.80 -4.65 -9.20
N THR A 33 1.24 -3.92 -10.17
CA THR A 33 1.32 -4.24 -11.61
C THR A 33 2.41 -3.48 -12.38
N HIS A 34 2.92 -2.39 -11.84
CA HIS A 34 3.87 -1.53 -12.56
C HIS A 34 5.27 -2.17 -12.65
N LYS A 35 5.73 -2.47 -13.87
CA LYS A 35 7.01 -3.19 -14.12
C LYS A 35 8.27 -2.33 -13.99
N LYS A 36 8.14 -0.99 -14.04
CA LYS A 36 9.28 -0.04 -13.97
C LYS A 36 9.55 0.50 -12.56
N ILE A 37 9.09 -0.19 -11.52
CA ILE A 37 9.38 0.17 -10.13
C ILE A 37 10.02 -1.02 -9.41
N GLU A 38 10.83 -0.71 -8.41
CA GLU A 38 11.37 -1.68 -7.45
C GLU A 38 10.64 -1.52 -6.12
N LYS A 39 10.42 -2.64 -5.44
CA LYS A 39 9.66 -2.71 -4.20
C LYS A 39 10.50 -3.43 -3.17
N CYS A 40 10.65 -2.85 -1.99
CA CYS A 40 11.34 -3.47 -0.87
C CYS A 40 10.47 -3.35 0.38
N LEU A 41 10.18 -4.49 1.02
CA LEU A 41 9.57 -4.52 2.33
C LEU A 41 10.67 -4.32 3.37
N LEU A 42 10.63 -3.19 4.08
CA LEU A 42 11.56 -2.89 5.16
C LEU A 42 10.92 -3.28 6.50
N PRO A 43 11.49 -4.25 7.24
CA PRO A 43 11.00 -4.64 8.56
C PRO A 43 11.47 -3.64 9.64
N ILE A 44 11.23 -2.34 9.41
CA ILE A 44 11.48 -1.28 10.38
C ILE A 44 10.13 -0.78 10.89
N GLY A 45 9.96 -0.74 12.22
CA GLY A 45 8.66 -0.50 12.83
C GLY A 45 7.65 -1.58 12.43
N ASP A 46 6.46 -1.18 12.01
CA ASP A 46 5.37 -2.10 11.68
C ASP A 46 5.45 -2.70 10.26
N GLY A 47 6.50 -2.37 9.50
CA GLY A 47 6.72 -2.84 8.12
C GLY A 47 6.38 -1.77 7.08
N MET A 48 7.41 -1.19 6.46
CA MET A 48 7.27 -0.14 5.45
C MET A 48 7.51 -0.68 4.04
N LEU A 49 6.65 -0.32 3.09
CA LEU A 49 6.90 -0.59 1.66
C LEU A 49 7.67 0.58 1.06
N LEU A 50 8.94 0.36 0.70
CA LEU A 50 9.72 1.30 -0.08
C LEU A 50 9.50 1.02 -1.57
N ILE A 51 9.17 2.08 -2.33
CA ILE A 51 8.96 2.00 -3.77
C ILE A 51 9.95 2.96 -4.44
N ARG A 52 10.80 2.43 -5.33
CA ARG A 52 11.76 3.21 -6.12
C ARG A 52 11.34 3.20 -7.58
N LYS A 53 11.25 4.40 -8.18
CA LYS A 53 11.08 4.53 -9.63
C LYS A 53 12.41 4.19 -10.33
N LYS A 54 12.38 3.30 -11.32
CA LYS A 54 13.54 3.06 -12.18
C LYS A 54 13.70 4.24 -13.14
N SER A 55 14.92 4.78 -13.22
CA SER A 55 15.32 5.77 -14.23
C SER A 55 15.31 5.16 -15.62
#